data_AF-A0A034WW85-F1
#
_entry.id   AF-A0A034WW85-F1
#
_cell.length_a   1.000
_cell.length_b   1.000
_cell.length_c   1.000
_cell.angle_alpha   90.00
_cell.angle_beta   90.00
_cell.angle_gamma   90.00
#
_symmetry.space_group_name_H-M   'P 1'
#
loop_
_entity.id
_entity.type
_entity.pdbx_description
1 polymer ?
#
loop_
_entity_poly.entity_id
_entity_poly.type
_entity_poly.pdbx_seq_one_letter_code
_entity_poly.pdbx_strand_id
1 'polypeptide(L)'
;CDPTHGKCDQPGGCECRQGWRGPLCNECMVYPGCKHGSCNGSAWKCVCDTNWGGILCDQDLNYCGTHEPCMHGGTCENTAPDKYHCTCAEGLSGERCEIVEQPCATQPCKNGGTCRLKESTLPNVTTLPTYRAMRGMSSAMGKPVSRRESLLGLAGLSGGGAAGTTIPTGGGGGGVDRPGG
;
A
#
# COMPACT_ATOMS: atom_id res chain seq x y z
N CYS A 1 -19.83 44.92 -7.84
CA CYS A 1 -19.33 43.84 -8.71
C CYS A 1 -17.82 43.93 -8.73
N ASP A 2 -17.11 42.81 -8.64
CA ASP A 2 -15.65 42.77 -8.67
C ASP A 2 -15.13 43.27 -10.04
N PRO A 3 -14.14 44.19 -10.08
CA PRO A 3 -13.68 44.81 -11.31
C PRO A 3 -12.85 43.87 -12.20
N THR A 4 -12.28 42.80 -11.62
CA THR A 4 -11.43 41.84 -12.32
C THR A 4 -12.20 40.60 -12.75
N HIS A 5 -13.16 40.17 -11.94
CA HIS A 5 -13.82 38.88 -12.04
C HIS A 5 -15.32 38.97 -12.34
N GLY A 6 -15.88 40.18 -12.37
CA GLY A 6 -17.28 40.41 -12.70
C GLY A 6 -17.48 41.42 -13.83
N LYS A 7 -18.67 41.41 -14.42
CA LYS A 7 -19.15 42.43 -15.36
C LYS A 7 -20.57 42.85 -14.97
N CYS A 8 -20.85 44.14 -15.04
CA CYS A 8 -22.19 44.69 -14.82
C CYS A 8 -22.85 44.96 -16.17
N ASP A 9 -23.82 44.15 -16.56
CA ASP A 9 -24.62 44.40 -17.76
C ASP A 9 -25.99 45.03 -17.45
N GLN A 10 -26.48 44.95 -16.21
CA GLN A 10 -27.74 45.55 -15.78
C GLN A 10 -27.62 46.19 -14.38
N PRO A 11 -28.45 47.20 -14.05
CA PRO A 11 -28.48 47.79 -12.72
C PRO A 11 -28.82 46.74 -11.66
N GLY A 12 -27.91 46.56 -10.69
CA GLY A 12 -28.07 45.59 -9.60
C GLY A 12 -27.64 44.15 -9.92
N GLY A 13 -27.21 43.86 -11.15
CA GLY A 13 -26.66 42.55 -11.55
C GLY A 13 -25.14 42.54 -11.65
N CYS A 14 -24.53 41.39 -11.35
CA CYS A 14 -23.09 41.14 -11.54
C CYS A 14 -22.92 39.74 -12.12
N GLU A 15 -22.50 39.65 -13.37
CA GLU A 15 -22.17 38.38 -14.02
C GLU A 15 -20.71 38.01 -13.73
N CYS A 16 -20.50 36.79 -13.23
CA CYS A 16 -19.17 36.32 -12.86
C CYS A 16 -18.44 35.68 -14.04
N ARG A 17 -17.15 35.99 -14.16
CA ARG A 17 -16.23 35.23 -15.00
C ARG A 17 -16.09 33.81 -14.48
N GLN A 18 -15.74 32.90 -15.38
CA GLN A 18 -15.57 31.49 -15.06
C GLN A 18 -14.55 31.30 -13.92
N GLY A 19 -14.95 30.56 -12.89
CA GLY A 19 -14.13 30.36 -11.69
C GLY A 19 -14.48 31.24 -10.49
N TRP A 20 -15.39 32.19 -10.65
CA TRP A 20 -15.82 33.09 -9.59
C TRP A 20 -17.32 32.97 -9.32
N ARG A 21 -17.72 33.22 -8.08
CA ARG A 21 -19.09 33.11 -7.58
C ARG A 21 -19.39 34.21 -6.56
N GLY A 22 -20.62 34.18 -6.05
CA GLY A 22 -21.13 35.15 -5.09
C GLY A 22 -21.76 36.37 -5.75
N PRO A 23 -22.49 37.20 -5.00
CA PRO A 23 -23.25 38.33 -5.52
C PRO A 23 -22.36 39.44 -6.11
N LEU A 24 -21.08 39.46 -5.73
CA LEU A 24 -20.10 40.42 -6.22
C LEU A 24 -18.99 39.78 -7.05
N CYS A 25 -19.04 38.47 -7.32
CA CYS A 25 -18.00 37.75 -8.06
C CYS A 25 -16.59 37.85 -7.46
N ASN A 26 -16.49 38.03 -6.14
CA ASN A 26 -15.25 38.13 -5.38
C ASN A 26 -14.91 36.83 -4.62
N GLU A 27 -15.76 35.81 -4.71
CA GLU A 27 -15.51 34.50 -4.11
C GLU A 27 -15.01 33.54 -5.18
N CYS A 28 -13.90 32.86 -4.92
CA CYS A 28 -13.42 31.82 -5.82
C CYS A 28 -14.31 30.58 -5.74
N MET A 29 -14.49 29.90 -6.88
CA MET A 29 -15.05 28.57 -6.93
C MET A 29 -13.97 27.56 -6.58
N VAL A 30 -14.27 26.69 -5.62
CA VAL A 30 -13.42 25.56 -5.26
C VAL A 30 -13.53 24.50 -6.35
N TYR A 31 -12.47 23.72 -6.57
CA TYR A 31 -12.49 22.63 -7.53
C TYR A 31 -13.65 21.65 -7.23
N PRO A 32 -14.46 21.24 -8.22
CA PRO A 32 -15.58 20.32 -8.00
C PRO A 32 -15.11 19.00 -7.36
N GLY A 33 -15.75 18.61 -6.26
CA GLY A 33 -15.39 17.39 -5.52
C GLY A 33 -14.38 17.59 -4.39
N CYS A 34 -13.87 18.80 -4.19
CA CYS A 34 -13.05 19.14 -3.02
C CYS A 34 -13.78 18.82 -1.71
N LYS A 35 -13.14 18.06 -0.83
CA LYS A 35 -13.72 17.61 0.46
C LYS A 35 -13.28 18.48 1.62
N HIS A 36 -11.98 18.53 1.89
CA HIS A 36 -11.40 19.24 3.04
C HIS A 36 -10.38 20.28 2.58
N GLY A 37 -10.88 21.30 1.88
CA GLY A 37 -10.02 22.35 1.36
C GLY A 37 -10.77 23.55 0.79
N SER A 38 -10.00 24.57 0.42
CA SER A 38 -10.51 25.84 -0.09
C SER A 38 -9.71 26.35 -1.29
N CYS A 39 -10.24 27.32 -2.04
CA CYS A 39 -9.60 27.84 -3.25
C CYS A 39 -8.51 28.91 -2.99
N ASN A 40 -8.40 29.42 -1.76
CA ASN A 40 -7.42 30.45 -1.33
C ASN A 40 -7.19 31.57 -2.36
N GLY A 41 -8.28 32.20 -2.83
CA GLY A 41 -8.26 33.29 -3.81
C GLY A 41 -7.95 32.90 -5.26
N SER A 42 -7.65 31.63 -5.53
CA SER A 42 -7.43 31.10 -6.88
C SER A 42 -8.57 30.19 -7.29
N ALA A 43 -9.38 30.63 -8.25
CA ALA A 43 -10.44 29.82 -8.83
C ALA A 43 -9.96 28.43 -9.27
N TRP A 44 -10.84 27.42 -9.16
CA TRP A 44 -10.60 26.04 -9.57
C TRP A 44 -9.43 25.35 -8.84
N LYS A 45 -9.10 25.80 -7.62
CA LYS A 45 -8.17 25.10 -6.74
C LYS A 45 -8.90 24.44 -5.57
N CYS A 46 -8.28 23.40 -5.05
CA CYS A 46 -8.62 22.75 -3.79
C CYS A 46 -7.31 22.67 -2.99
N VAL A 47 -7.06 23.70 -2.18
CA VAL A 47 -5.92 23.76 -1.26
C VAL A 47 -6.36 23.08 0.01
N CYS A 48 -5.69 21.99 0.37
CA CYS A 48 -6.11 21.14 1.48
C CYS A 48 -5.90 21.80 2.82
N ASP A 49 -6.85 21.54 3.71
CA ASP A 49 -6.74 21.87 5.12
C ASP A 49 -5.65 21.01 5.79
N THR A 50 -5.25 21.37 7.01
CA THR A 50 -4.22 20.63 7.74
C THR A 50 -4.61 19.17 7.91
N ASN A 51 -3.65 18.26 7.70
CA ASN A 51 -3.80 16.80 7.72
C ASN A 51 -4.65 16.20 6.59
N TRP A 52 -5.00 16.96 5.56
CA TRP A 52 -5.64 16.42 4.35
C TRP A 52 -4.73 16.50 3.13
N GLY A 53 -4.88 15.55 2.22
CA GLY A 53 -4.08 15.42 1.02
C GLY A 53 -4.87 14.94 -0.20
N GLY A 54 -4.19 14.89 -1.34
CA GLY A 54 -4.79 14.57 -2.63
C GLY A 54 -5.23 15.80 -3.41
N ILE A 55 -5.57 15.62 -4.69
CA ILE A 55 -6.03 16.70 -5.57
C ILE A 55 -7.39 17.25 -5.11
N LEU A 56 -8.19 16.39 -4.46
CA LEU A 56 -9.52 16.72 -3.96
C LEU A 56 -9.57 16.86 -2.43
N CYS A 57 -8.40 16.83 -1.76
CA CYS A 57 -8.30 16.88 -0.30
C CYS A 57 -9.18 15.84 0.39
N ASP A 58 -9.20 14.64 -0.17
CA ASP A 58 -10.01 13.50 0.20
C ASP A 58 -9.23 12.40 0.91
N GLN A 59 -7.91 12.58 1.07
CA GLN A 59 -7.03 11.62 1.74
C GLN A 59 -6.66 12.12 3.13
N ASP A 60 -6.86 11.29 4.16
CA ASP A 60 -6.48 11.60 5.54
C ASP A 60 -4.98 11.31 5.76
N LEU A 61 -4.20 12.35 6.02
CA LEU A 61 -2.76 12.25 6.31
C LEU A 61 -2.48 11.96 7.79
N ASN A 62 -3.49 12.06 8.65
CA ASN A 62 -3.42 11.79 10.08
C ASN A 62 -4.43 10.72 10.51
N TYR A 63 -4.50 9.64 9.76
CA TYR A 63 -5.43 8.54 9.99
C TYR A 63 -5.38 8.01 11.44
N CYS A 64 -4.19 7.83 12.01
CA CYS A 64 -4.01 7.38 13.38
C CYS A 64 -4.64 8.32 14.42
N GLY A 65 -4.53 9.64 14.24
CA GLY A 65 -5.08 10.61 15.17
C GLY A 65 -6.59 10.78 15.03
N THR A 66 -7.13 10.58 13.83
CA THR A 66 -8.57 10.68 13.57
C THR A 66 -9.33 9.40 13.95
N HIS A 67 -8.73 8.24 13.74
CA HIS A 67 -9.42 6.95 13.80
C HIS A 67 -8.95 5.99 14.90
N GLU A 68 -7.77 6.21 15.50
CA GLU A 68 -7.18 5.32 16.52
C GLU A 68 -7.35 3.82 16.22
N PRO A 69 -6.86 3.34 15.05
CA PRO A 69 -7.23 2.01 14.56
C PRO A 69 -6.63 0.86 15.39
N CYS A 70 -5.49 1.07 16.05
CA CYS A 70 -4.79 0.01 16.79
C CYS A 70 -5.48 -0.35 18.11
N MET A 71 -5.74 -1.64 18.33
CA MET A 71 -6.38 -2.17 19.52
C MET A 71 -5.37 -2.52 20.62
N HIS A 72 -5.88 -2.77 21.82
CA HIS A 72 -5.12 -3.27 22.98
C HIS A 72 -3.84 -2.47 23.32
N GLY A 73 -3.85 -1.16 23.04
CA GLY A 73 -2.71 -0.29 23.32
C GLY A 73 -1.55 -0.43 22.33
N GLY A 74 -1.78 -0.96 21.13
CA GLY A 74 -0.80 -0.93 20.04
C GLY A 74 -0.46 0.51 19.61
N THR A 75 0.77 0.72 19.18
CA THR A 75 1.24 2.03 18.71
C THR A 75 0.87 2.23 17.24
N CYS A 76 0.16 3.31 16.92
CA CYS A 76 -0.24 3.64 15.55
C CYS A 76 0.74 4.60 14.88
N GLU A 77 1.12 4.31 13.63
CA GLU A 77 1.94 5.18 12.79
C GLU A 77 1.27 5.42 11.42
N ASN A 78 1.19 6.69 10.99
CA ASN A 78 0.72 7.04 9.65
C ASN A 78 1.81 6.70 8.63
N THR A 79 1.52 5.83 7.67
CA THR A 79 2.53 5.37 6.69
C THR A 79 2.36 5.99 5.31
N ALA A 80 1.12 6.33 4.95
CA ALA A 80 0.76 7.03 3.73
C ALA A 80 -0.63 7.66 3.90
N PRO A 81 -1.12 8.46 2.93
CA PRO A 81 -2.50 8.95 2.96
C PRO A 81 -3.48 7.78 3.05
N ASP A 82 -4.43 7.87 3.99
CA ASP A 82 -5.42 6.84 4.33
C ASP A 82 -4.82 5.50 4.80
N LYS A 83 -3.52 5.46 5.13
CA LYS A 83 -2.82 4.25 5.54
C LYS A 83 -2.13 4.41 6.87
N TYR A 84 -2.25 3.36 7.66
CA TYR A 84 -1.66 3.26 8.98
C TYR A 84 -0.90 1.93 9.13
N HIS A 85 -0.06 1.87 10.15
CA HIS A 85 0.56 0.64 10.62
C HIS A 85 0.46 0.58 12.14
N CYS A 86 0.12 -0.59 12.66
CA CYS A 86 0.06 -0.84 14.09
C CYS A 86 1.26 -1.68 14.53
N THR A 87 2.04 -1.16 15.47
CA THR A 87 3.06 -1.91 16.18
C THR A 87 2.44 -2.52 17.43
N CYS A 88 2.32 -3.85 17.43
CA CYS A 88 1.66 -4.59 18.51
C CYS A 88 2.61 -4.90 19.68
N ALA A 89 2.06 -4.89 20.90
CA ALA A 89 2.77 -5.34 22.07
C ALA A 89 2.99 -6.87 22.04
N GLU A 90 3.91 -7.36 22.87
CA GLU A 90 4.22 -8.78 22.96
C GLU A 90 2.97 -9.61 23.28
N GLY A 91 2.78 -10.71 22.55
CA GLY A 91 1.63 -11.58 22.71
C GLY A 91 0.35 -11.11 22.01
N LEU A 92 0.43 -10.03 21.22
CA LEU A 92 -0.62 -9.58 20.31
C LEU A 92 -0.17 -9.69 18.85
N SER A 93 -1.12 -9.91 17.95
CA SER A 93 -0.89 -9.98 16.50
C SER A 93 -2.12 -9.45 15.72
N GLY A 94 -2.05 -9.46 14.40
CA GLY A 94 -3.09 -8.90 13.52
C GLY A 94 -2.74 -7.51 12.98
N GLU A 95 -3.52 -7.03 12.01
CA GLU A 95 -3.29 -5.72 11.38
C GLU A 95 -3.53 -4.57 12.36
N ARG A 96 -4.46 -4.77 13.29
CA ARG A 96 -4.89 -3.81 14.30
C ARG A 96 -4.55 -4.28 15.71
N CYS A 97 -3.68 -5.27 15.88
CA CYS A 97 -3.38 -5.87 17.20
C CYS A 97 -4.62 -6.48 17.88
N GLU A 98 -5.59 -6.94 17.08
CA GLU A 98 -6.86 -7.50 17.52
C GLU A 98 -6.74 -8.96 17.99
N ILE A 99 -5.72 -9.68 17.53
CA ILE A 99 -5.51 -11.08 17.84
C ILE A 99 -4.67 -11.18 19.11
N VAL A 100 -5.19 -11.92 20.09
CA VAL A 100 -4.51 -12.18 21.36
C VAL A 100 -3.87 -13.57 21.30
N GLU A 101 -2.57 -13.62 21.00
CA GLU A 101 -1.79 -14.87 20.93
C GLU A 101 -1.50 -15.41 22.32
N GLN A 102 -1.17 -14.52 23.25
CA GLN A 102 -0.90 -14.86 24.63
C GLN A 102 -2.07 -14.40 25.52
N PRO A 103 -2.75 -15.32 26.24
CA PRO A 103 -3.91 -14.97 27.06
C PRO A 103 -3.67 -13.87 28.09
N CYS A 104 -2.43 -13.68 28.52
CA CYS A 104 -2.06 -12.65 29.49
C CYS A 104 -1.75 -11.28 28.87
N ALA A 105 -1.62 -11.16 27.54
CA ALA A 105 -1.20 -9.92 26.88
C ALA A 105 -2.19 -8.75 27.11
N THR A 106 -3.48 -9.06 27.28
CA THR A 106 -4.54 -8.06 27.52
C THR A 106 -4.88 -7.88 29.01
N GLN A 107 -4.08 -8.43 29.92
CA GLN A 107 -4.29 -8.37 31.38
C GLN A 107 -5.73 -8.73 31.80
N PRO A 108 -6.20 -9.96 31.51
CA PRO A 108 -7.60 -10.36 31.77
C PRO A 108 -7.94 -10.46 33.27
N CYS A 109 -6.95 -10.60 34.14
CA CYS A 109 -7.14 -10.77 35.57
C CYS A 109 -7.68 -9.48 36.22
N LYS A 110 -8.83 -9.57 36.90
CA LYS A 110 -9.41 -8.45 37.66
C LYS A 110 -8.88 -8.40 39.10
N ASN A 111 -9.17 -7.32 39.82
CA ASN A 111 -8.86 -7.13 41.24
C ASN A 111 -7.37 -7.22 41.59
N GLY A 112 -6.49 -6.78 40.69
CA GLY A 112 -5.04 -6.81 40.91
C GLY A 112 -4.40 -8.19 40.80
N GLY A 113 -5.11 -9.18 40.24
CA GLY A 113 -4.53 -10.50 39.98
C GLY A 113 -3.39 -10.44 38.97
N THR A 114 -2.29 -11.15 39.24
CA THR A 114 -1.17 -11.29 38.30
C THR A 114 -1.43 -12.43 37.31
N CYS A 115 -1.51 -12.12 36.02
CA CYS A 115 -1.62 -13.14 34.99
C CYS A 115 -0.26 -13.81 34.76
N ARG A 116 -0.23 -15.14 34.64
CA ARG A 116 0.97 -15.90 34.28
C ARG A 116 0.59 -16.91 33.20
N LEU A 117 1.38 -16.97 32.14
CA LEU A 117 1.28 -18.06 31.19
C LEU A 117 1.58 -19.36 31.93
N LYS A 118 0.69 -20.33 31.82
CA LYS A 118 1.03 -21.69 32.19
C LYS A 118 1.93 -22.19 31.09
N GLU A 119 3.24 -22.08 31.30
CA GLU A 119 4.21 -22.83 30.52
C GLU A 119 3.77 -24.29 30.63
N SER A 120 3.24 -24.84 29.53
CA SER A 120 3.13 -26.28 29.43
C SER A 120 4.55 -26.77 29.31
N THR A 121 5.22 -26.95 30.45
CA THR A 121 6.24 -27.96 30.57
C THR A 121 5.53 -29.27 30.24
N LEU A 122 5.44 -29.60 28.96
CA LEU A 122 5.52 -30.99 28.56
C LEU A 122 6.83 -31.45 29.18
N PRO A 123 6.80 -32.27 30.24
CA PRO A 123 8.03 -32.88 30.69
C PRO A 123 8.44 -33.77 29.53
N ASN A 124 9.45 -33.33 28.79
CA ASN A 124 10.15 -34.17 27.84
C ASN A 124 9.32 -34.58 26.59
N VAL A 125 9.28 -33.73 25.56
CA VAL A 125 9.10 -34.24 24.20
C VAL A 125 10.45 -34.85 23.75
N THR A 126 10.84 -35.99 24.31
CA THR A 126 11.84 -36.88 23.67
C THR A 126 11.22 -37.70 22.55
N THR A 127 9.92 -37.59 22.33
CA THR A 127 9.31 -38.07 21.11
C THR A 127 8.98 -36.89 20.22
N LEU A 128 10.03 -36.39 19.55
CA LEU A 128 9.91 -36.25 18.09
C LEU A 128 9.02 -37.41 17.62
N PRO A 129 7.98 -37.21 16.80
CA PRO A 129 7.54 -38.31 16.00
C PRO A 129 8.81 -38.70 15.24
N THR A 130 9.45 -39.77 15.71
CA THR A 130 10.25 -40.60 14.85
C THR A 130 9.28 -40.86 13.73
N TYR A 131 9.53 -40.16 12.61
CA TYR A 131 9.05 -40.63 11.34
C TYR A 131 9.51 -42.08 11.36
N ARG A 132 8.56 -42.97 11.63
CA ARG A 132 8.82 -44.40 11.57
C ARG A 132 9.13 -44.54 10.10
N ALA A 133 10.42 -44.65 9.78
CA ALA A 133 10.88 -44.84 8.43
C ALA A 133 10.24 -46.16 7.98
N MET A 134 9.06 -46.07 7.39
CA MET A 134 8.51 -47.10 6.53
C MET A 134 9.54 -47.21 5.41
N ARG A 135 10.39 -48.22 5.51
CA ARG A 135 11.20 -48.64 4.37
C ARG A 135 10.24 -48.98 3.26
N GLY A 136 10.16 -48.10 2.27
CA GLY A 136 9.47 -48.36 1.03
C GLY A 136 9.00 -47.06 0.37
N MET A 137 9.77 -46.59 -0.62
CA MET A 137 9.33 -46.09 -1.94
C MET A 137 8.02 -45.26 -1.99
N SER A 138 8.00 -44.01 -2.48
CA SER A 138 8.55 -43.58 -3.77
C SER A 138 8.87 -42.08 -3.82
N SER A 139 9.94 -41.76 -4.53
CA SER A 139 10.35 -40.44 -4.96
C SER A 139 9.26 -39.75 -5.79
N ALA A 140 8.59 -38.74 -5.21
CA ALA A 140 7.90 -37.70 -5.97
C ALA A 140 7.78 -36.43 -5.10
N MET A 141 8.94 -35.88 -4.71
CA MET A 141 8.99 -34.53 -4.14
C MET A 141 8.61 -33.51 -5.22
N GLY A 142 7.40 -32.96 -5.14
CA GLY A 142 7.18 -31.57 -5.51
C GLY A 142 7.96 -30.70 -4.53
N LYS A 143 8.89 -29.89 -5.03
CA LYS A 143 9.74 -29.01 -4.21
C LYS A 143 8.89 -27.92 -3.54
N PRO A 144 9.10 -27.59 -2.25
CA PRO A 144 8.59 -26.34 -1.69
C PRO A 144 9.33 -25.15 -2.32
N VAL A 145 8.58 -24.22 -2.94
CA VAL A 145 9.11 -22.97 -3.50
C VAL A 145 9.49 -22.04 -2.35
N SER A 146 10.79 -21.95 -2.08
CA SER A 146 11.36 -20.94 -1.18
C SER A 146 11.41 -19.59 -1.90
N ARG A 147 10.82 -18.57 -1.28
CA ARG A 147 10.82 -17.19 -1.76
C ARG A 147 12.11 -16.50 -1.34
N ARG A 148 13.19 -16.68 -2.12
CA ARG A 148 14.30 -15.73 -2.27
C ARG A 148 15.24 -16.22 -3.37
N GLU A 149 15.78 -15.25 -4.12
CA GLU A 149 16.69 -15.37 -5.27
C GLU A 149 16.01 -15.46 -6.66
N SER A 150 15.30 -14.39 -7.03
CA SER A 150 15.32 -13.94 -8.43
C SER A 150 16.60 -13.14 -8.63
N LEU A 151 17.67 -13.77 -9.11
CA LEU A 151 18.76 -13.12 -9.83
C LEU A 151 19.71 -14.21 -10.38
N LEU A 152 19.97 -14.10 -11.68
CA LEU A 152 21.10 -14.65 -12.45
C LEU A 152 21.04 -16.10 -12.96
N GLY A 153 21.32 -16.21 -14.26
CA GLY A 153 22.10 -17.30 -14.83
C GLY A 153 21.26 -18.38 -15.51
N LEU A 154 20.92 -18.22 -16.78
CA LEU A 154 21.73 -18.63 -17.93
C LEU A 154 21.77 -20.15 -18.17
N ALA A 155 21.43 -20.47 -19.42
CA ALA A 155 22.09 -21.45 -20.25
C ALA A 155 21.89 -22.94 -19.92
N GLY A 156 21.26 -23.62 -20.88
CA GLY A 156 21.96 -24.72 -21.53
C GLY A 156 21.21 -26.03 -21.62
N LEU A 157 21.37 -26.63 -22.81
CA LEU A 157 21.30 -28.06 -23.14
C LEU A 157 19.92 -28.57 -23.57
N SER A 158 19.67 -28.65 -24.89
CA SER A 158 19.99 -29.78 -25.78
C SER A 158 19.08 -30.98 -25.51
N GLY A 159 18.10 -31.32 -26.35
CA GLY A 159 18.22 -31.97 -27.66
C GLY A 159 17.19 -33.13 -27.65
N GLY A 160 16.59 -33.63 -28.72
CA GLY A 160 16.67 -33.40 -30.16
C GLY A 160 15.48 -34.12 -30.84
N GLY A 161 15.44 -34.14 -32.17
CA GLY A 161 14.44 -34.90 -32.92
C GLY A 161 14.31 -34.46 -34.37
N ALA A 162 14.78 -35.31 -35.27
CA ALA A 162 14.99 -35.13 -36.71
C ALA A 162 13.79 -34.68 -37.55
N ALA A 163 14.08 -33.90 -38.61
CA ALA A 163 13.63 -34.16 -39.99
C ALA A 163 14.47 -33.30 -40.98
N GLY A 164 14.84 -33.87 -42.13
CA GLY A 164 15.60 -33.23 -43.21
C GLY A 164 14.94 -31.96 -43.74
N THR A 165 15.58 -31.12 -44.56
CA THR A 165 16.08 -31.45 -45.91
C THR A 165 16.80 -30.20 -46.48
N THR A 166 17.95 -30.40 -47.15
CA THR A 166 18.57 -29.57 -48.23
C THR A 166 19.04 -28.10 -48.03
N ILE A 167 20.14 -27.82 -48.75
CA ILE A 167 21.12 -26.69 -48.77
C ILE A 167 20.74 -25.69 -49.92
N PRO A 168 21.47 -24.58 -50.26
CA PRO A 168 21.91 -23.34 -49.57
C PRO A 168 21.37 -22.03 -50.26
N THR A 169 21.73 -20.82 -49.79
CA THR A 169 22.52 -19.79 -50.53
C THR A 169 22.43 -18.36 -49.95
N GLY A 170 23.59 -17.68 -49.89
CA GLY A 170 23.78 -16.22 -49.95
C GLY A 170 23.65 -15.45 -48.63
N GLY A 171 24.62 -14.66 -48.13
CA GLY A 171 25.86 -14.11 -48.69
C GLY A 171 25.98 -12.62 -48.30
N GLY A 172 27.04 -12.26 -47.56
CA GLY A 172 27.55 -10.88 -47.33
C GLY A 172 26.71 -10.00 -46.39
N GLY A 173 27.19 -9.47 -45.25
CA GLY A 173 28.40 -8.66 -45.05
C GLY A 173 28.10 -7.21 -45.45
N GLY A 174 28.26 -6.14 -44.67
CA GLY A 174 28.79 -5.87 -43.34
C GLY A 174 28.87 -4.33 -43.16
N GLY A 175 29.14 -3.88 -41.93
CA GLY A 175 29.71 -2.56 -41.60
C GLY A 175 28.73 -1.41 -41.33
N VAL A 176 28.68 -0.86 -40.10
CA VAL A 176 29.30 0.41 -39.62
C VAL A 176 28.92 1.65 -40.46
N ASP A 177 28.41 2.76 -39.92
CA ASP A 177 28.95 3.60 -38.84
C ASP A 177 27.89 4.51 -38.17
N ARG A 178 28.23 4.96 -36.94
CA ARG A 178 27.65 6.08 -36.16
C ARG A 178 27.97 7.46 -36.81
N PRO A 179 27.66 8.60 -36.17
CA PRO A 179 26.39 9.16 -35.69
C PRO A 179 26.20 10.62 -36.19
N GLY A 180 25.15 11.31 -35.73
CA GLY A 180 25.19 12.78 -35.59
C GLY A 180 23.97 13.52 -36.14
N GLY A 181 23.45 14.42 -35.30
CA GLY A 181 22.35 15.35 -35.58
C GLY A 181 21.75 15.85 -34.29
#